data_AF-A0AAU5JMJ4-F1
#
_entry.id   AF-A0AAU5JMJ4-F1
#
_cell.length_a   1.000
_cell.length_b   1.000
_cell.length_c   1.000
_cell.angle_alpha   90.00
_cell.angle_beta   90.00
_cell.angle_gamma   90.00
#
_symmetry.space_group_name_H-M   'P 1'
#
loop_
_entity.id
_entity.type
_entity.pdbx_description
1 polymer ?
#
loop_
_entity_poly.entity_id
_entity_poly.type
_entity_poly.pdbx_seq_one_letter_code
_entity_poly.pdbx_strand_id
1 'polypeptide(L)'
;MEIRIPEGAPELDGLHRVGASALLEQGFASVAGIEGADGMEMDLFDVAVAVHPGGAILRVMVAAPSLEFAEEAVGSVSEEVLERSELLAEWTVESSEVQLHTDAARESLEAADGPGAPPSDPQARRAHHTAKPDTADEAEGEAQDHEAAFRALATRLRSFTPATFGVPDEAPDTVAGEEESADGSVGVTPESAELAAGSLVYGAEVLIDELYDDVQALAEEDTTVAECQGHLWHLDQLPSRHAPQYDELFARRFLVTAIALTTRFTDGSFRRLGCLAEELVLKLLLEQAHVTLDLHGLLDDEVAAALGRFAGEVYEDMDFAWLQSEGANGAGDGGVAALGFGTWFTPFDDARYVHPYALDETPETGVPDTAES
;
A
#
# COMPACT_ATOMS: atom_id res chain seq x y z
N MET A 1 14.34 3.38 -12.55
CA MET A 1 15.49 3.46 -13.46
C MET A 1 16.74 3.03 -12.71
N GLU A 2 17.57 2.17 -13.29
CA GLU A 2 18.81 1.68 -12.68
C GLU A 2 20.03 2.37 -13.29
N ILE A 3 20.92 2.89 -12.43
CA ILE A 3 22.24 3.42 -12.82
C ILE A 3 23.31 2.55 -12.17
N ARG A 4 24.28 2.08 -12.97
CA ARG A 4 25.38 1.27 -12.48
C ARG A 4 26.73 1.99 -12.49
N ILE A 5 27.58 1.60 -11.53
CA ILE A 5 29.00 1.94 -11.55
C ILE A 5 29.71 1.27 -12.75
N PRO A 6 30.85 1.82 -13.21
CA PRO A 6 31.60 1.25 -14.33
C PRO A 6 31.96 -0.22 -14.09
N GLU A 7 31.93 -1.03 -15.14
CA GLU A 7 32.27 -2.44 -15.04
C GLU A 7 33.72 -2.62 -14.54
N GLY A 8 33.88 -3.37 -13.44
CA GLY A 8 35.18 -3.59 -12.78
C GLY A 8 35.59 -2.53 -11.75
N ALA A 9 34.76 -1.50 -11.51
CA ALA A 9 34.94 -0.59 -10.38
C ALA A 9 34.67 -1.31 -9.04
N PRO A 10 35.35 -0.91 -7.94
CA PRO A 10 35.04 -1.43 -6.61
C PRO A 10 33.64 -0.98 -6.16
N GLU A 11 32.95 -1.85 -5.43
CA GLU A 11 31.65 -1.52 -4.83
C GLU A 11 31.72 -0.30 -3.90
N LEU A 12 30.62 0.44 -3.84
CA LEU A 12 30.50 1.65 -3.03
C LEU A 12 30.43 1.31 -1.54
N ASP A 13 31.39 1.79 -0.76
CA ASP A 13 31.32 1.76 0.71
C ASP A 13 30.31 2.78 1.25
N GLY A 14 30.07 2.76 2.56
CA GLY A 14 29.05 3.62 3.18
C GLY A 14 29.28 5.13 2.95
N LEU A 15 30.52 5.59 2.84
CA LEU A 15 30.81 7.00 2.60
C LEU A 15 30.59 7.37 1.13
N HIS A 16 31.03 6.50 0.21
CA HIS A 16 30.80 6.69 -1.21
C HIS A 16 29.31 6.64 -1.57
N ARG A 17 28.50 5.82 -0.89
CA ARG A 17 27.04 5.80 -1.10
C ARG A 17 26.36 7.10 -0.69
N VAL A 18 26.74 7.68 0.45
CA VAL A 18 26.22 9.00 0.87
C VAL A 18 26.63 10.10 -0.11
N GLY A 19 27.88 10.07 -0.59
CA GLY A 19 28.35 11.02 -1.60
C GLY A 19 27.62 10.88 -2.94
N ALA A 20 27.39 9.66 -3.40
CA ALA A 20 26.64 9.40 -4.64
C ALA A 20 25.18 9.86 -4.54
N SER A 21 24.50 9.61 -3.40
CA SER A 21 23.12 10.07 -3.18
C SER A 21 23.04 11.60 -3.30
N ALA A 22 23.91 12.30 -2.57
CA ALA A 22 23.92 13.76 -2.57
C ALA A 22 24.22 14.37 -3.95
N LEU A 23 25.12 13.74 -4.72
CA LEU A 23 25.44 14.21 -6.08
C LEU A 23 24.27 14.00 -7.06
N LEU A 24 23.57 12.86 -6.96
CA LEU A 24 22.40 12.57 -7.78
C LEU A 24 21.24 13.49 -7.42
N GLU A 25 20.89 13.60 -6.14
CA GLU A 25 19.84 14.50 -5.64
C GLU A 25 20.09 15.96 -6.05
N GLN A 26 21.33 16.44 -5.86
CA GLN A 26 21.70 17.81 -6.26
C GLN A 26 21.65 17.99 -7.79
N GLY A 27 22.05 16.97 -8.53
CA GLY A 27 21.99 16.96 -9.99
C GLY A 27 20.56 17.15 -10.50
N PHE A 28 19.63 16.33 -10.01
CA PHE A 28 18.22 16.41 -10.38
C PHE A 28 17.54 17.68 -9.86
N ALA A 29 17.86 18.15 -8.65
CA ALA A 29 17.34 19.41 -8.13
C ALA A 29 17.79 20.64 -8.95
N SER A 30 18.87 20.52 -9.74
CA SER A 30 19.34 21.57 -10.64
C SER A 30 18.64 21.59 -12.01
N VAL A 31 17.82 20.58 -12.30
CA VAL A 31 17.04 20.47 -13.54
C VAL A 31 15.79 21.33 -13.40
N ALA A 32 15.73 22.43 -14.15
CA ALA A 32 14.60 23.37 -14.11
C ALA A 32 13.35 22.88 -14.89
N GLY A 33 13.50 21.81 -15.67
CA GLY A 33 12.49 21.20 -16.53
C GLY A 33 13.16 20.21 -17.49
N ILE A 34 12.40 19.23 -17.99
CA ILE A 34 12.91 18.24 -18.94
C ILE A 34 12.46 18.59 -20.35
N GLU A 35 13.38 18.84 -21.28
CA GLU A 35 13.05 19.08 -22.69
C GLU A 35 13.13 17.77 -23.48
N GLY A 36 12.01 17.30 -24.02
CA GLY A 36 12.00 16.13 -24.92
C GLY A 36 12.51 16.48 -26.32
N ALA A 37 12.81 15.47 -27.14
CA ALA A 37 13.40 15.63 -28.49
C ALA A 37 12.60 16.53 -29.45
N ASP A 38 11.28 16.70 -29.20
CA ASP A 38 10.38 17.57 -29.95
C ASP A 38 10.33 19.04 -29.44
N GLY A 39 11.15 19.40 -28.46
CA GLY A 39 11.19 20.73 -27.84
C GLY A 39 10.03 21.03 -26.90
N MET A 40 9.36 19.98 -26.40
CA MET A 40 8.29 20.09 -25.42
C MET A 40 8.85 19.93 -24.02
N GLU A 41 8.59 20.91 -23.16
CA GLU A 41 8.98 20.90 -21.76
C GLU A 41 8.04 20.02 -20.94
N MET A 42 8.61 19.20 -20.07
CA MET A 42 7.92 18.39 -19.07
C MET A 42 8.27 18.87 -17.68
N ASP A 43 7.26 18.82 -16.82
CA ASP A 43 7.42 19.08 -15.40
C ASP A 43 7.92 17.81 -14.69
N LEU A 44 9.07 17.96 -14.04
CA LEU A 44 9.60 17.01 -13.07
C LEU A 44 8.91 17.28 -11.74
N PHE A 45 8.15 16.32 -11.22
CA PHE A 45 7.45 16.48 -9.94
C PHE A 45 8.31 16.06 -8.76
N ASP A 46 8.98 14.92 -8.89
CA ASP A 46 9.71 14.31 -7.79
C ASP A 46 10.81 13.37 -8.29
N VAL A 47 11.86 13.22 -7.47
CA VAL A 47 12.99 12.32 -7.69
C VAL A 47 13.41 11.70 -6.37
N ALA A 48 13.21 10.40 -6.23
CA ALA A 48 13.75 9.61 -5.14
C ALA A 48 15.00 8.84 -5.58
N VAL A 49 16.04 8.85 -4.74
CA VAL A 49 17.34 8.22 -5.00
C VAL A 49 17.62 7.16 -3.94
N ALA A 50 17.88 5.93 -4.35
CA ALA A 50 18.31 4.84 -3.48
C ALA A 50 19.64 4.26 -3.96
N VAL A 51 20.72 4.48 -3.19
CA VAL A 51 22.07 4.03 -3.56
C VAL A 51 22.43 2.70 -2.90
N HIS A 52 22.92 1.75 -3.69
CA HIS A 52 23.37 0.42 -3.25
C HIS A 52 24.85 0.19 -3.66
N PRO A 53 25.50 -0.90 -3.23
CA PRO A 53 26.94 -1.10 -3.51
C PRO A 53 27.33 -1.13 -5.00
N GLY A 54 26.41 -1.47 -5.90
CA GLY A 54 26.66 -1.58 -7.34
C GLY A 54 26.20 -0.39 -8.19
N GLY A 55 25.56 0.63 -7.59
CA GLY A 55 24.87 1.66 -8.35
C GLY A 55 23.82 2.42 -7.55
N ALA A 56 22.82 2.94 -8.26
CA ALA A 56 21.68 3.63 -7.68
C ALA A 56 20.41 3.35 -8.48
N ILE A 57 19.31 3.18 -7.74
CA ILE A 57 17.95 3.15 -8.28
C ILE A 57 17.39 4.56 -8.17
N LEU A 58 16.87 5.07 -9.28
CA LEU A 58 16.16 6.33 -9.35
C LEU A 58 14.68 6.08 -9.65
N ARG A 59 13.81 6.72 -8.86
CA ARG A 59 12.38 6.84 -9.14
C ARG A 59 12.08 8.28 -9.48
N VAL A 60 11.67 8.52 -10.73
CA VAL A 60 11.46 9.86 -11.27
C VAL A 60 9.98 9.99 -11.66
N MET A 61 9.30 11.02 -11.14
CA MET A 61 7.90 11.30 -11.44
C MET A 61 7.80 12.50 -12.38
N VAL A 62 7.13 12.30 -13.52
CA VAL A 62 7.03 13.30 -14.60
C VAL A 62 5.63 13.38 -15.18
N ALA A 63 5.21 14.59 -15.56
CA ALA A 63 4.04 14.77 -16.44
C ALA A 63 4.49 14.64 -17.89
N ALA A 64 4.10 13.54 -18.53
CA ALA A 64 4.38 13.30 -19.94
C ALA A 64 3.10 12.96 -20.73
N PRO A 65 3.02 13.36 -22.01
CA PRO A 65 1.90 13.01 -22.88
C PRO A 65 1.86 11.52 -23.25
N SER A 66 2.98 10.80 -23.13
CA SER A 66 3.06 9.35 -23.36
C SER A 66 4.18 8.71 -22.54
N LEU A 67 4.09 7.39 -22.36
CA LEU A 67 5.11 6.59 -21.66
C LEU A 67 6.47 6.60 -22.38
N GLU A 68 6.47 6.42 -23.70
CA GLU A 68 7.68 6.45 -24.54
C GLU A 68 8.39 7.81 -24.40
N PHE A 69 7.61 8.89 -24.38
CA PHE A 69 8.15 10.24 -24.18
C PHE A 69 8.71 10.44 -22.76
N ALA A 70 8.03 9.90 -21.74
CA ALA A 70 8.54 9.93 -20.37
C ALA A 70 9.87 9.19 -20.23
N GLU A 71 9.98 7.99 -20.81
CA GLU A 71 11.15 7.14 -20.74
C GLU A 71 12.38 7.80 -21.39
N GLU A 72 12.21 8.29 -22.62
CA GLU A 72 13.27 8.96 -23.39
C GLU A 72 13.75 10.23 -22.68
N ALA A 73 12.79 11.05 -22.21
CA ALA A 73 13.08 12.31 -21.54
C ALA A 73 13.80 12.11 -20.19
N VAL A 74 13.33 11.17 -19.37
CA VAL A 74 13.98 10.84 -18.08
C VAL A 74 15.35 10.20 -18.31
N GLY A 75 15.49 9.33 -19.30
CA GLY A 75 16.77 8.74 -19.67
C GLY A 75 17.80 9.81 -20.06
N SER A 76 17.41 10.72 -20.96
CA SER A 76 18.29 11.81 -21.41
C SER A 76 18.71 12.75 -20.27
N VAL A 77 17.79 13.12 -19.37
CA VAL A 77 18.12 13.97 -18.21
C VAL A 77 19.03 13.27 -17.24
N SER A 78 18.85 11.96 -17.06
CA SER A 78 19.70 11.16 -16.19
C SER A 78 21.13 11.09 -16.72
N GLU A 79 21.31 10.88 -18.02
CA GLU A 79 22.62 10.94 -18.66
C GLU A 79 23.25 12.34 -18.50
N GLU A 80 22.48 13.41 -18.70
CA GLU A 80 22.97 14.78 -18.51
C GLU A 80 23.42 15.05 -17.07
N VAL A 81 22.65 14.58 -16.07
CA VAL A 81 23.00 14.70 -14.65
C VAL A 81 24.31 13.98 -14.34
N LEU A 82 24.52 12.79 -14.91
CA LEU A 82 25.76 12.03 -14.75
C LEU A 82 26.95 12.74 -15.41
N GLU A 83 26.78 13.25 -16.63
CA GLU A 83 27.83 13.98 -17.37
C GLU A 83 28.25 15.29 -16.69
N ARG A 84 27.33 15.99 -16.04
CA ARG A 84 27.61 17.23 -15.30
C ARG A 84 28.46 17.00 -14.05
N SER A 85 28.52 15.76 -13.55
CA SER A 85 29.31 15.39 -12.38
C SER A 85 30.60 14.68 -12.78
N GLU A 86 31.76 15.30 -12.56
CA GLU A 86 33.06 14.68 -12.83
C GLU A 86 33.24 13.33 -12.11
N LEU A 87 32.53 13.10 -11.01
CA LEU A 87 32.61 11.88 -10.20
C LEU A 87 31.67 10.77 -10.66
N LEU A 88 30.63 11.10 -11.42
CA LEU A 88 29.60 10.15 -11.89
C LEU A 88 29.62 9.95 -13.41
N ALA A 89 30.42 10.70 -14.16
CA ALA A 89 30.45 10.70 -15.62
C ALA A 89 30.73 9.34 -16.29
N GLU A 90 31.29 8.38 -15.56
CA GLU A 90 31.54 7.02 -16.08
C GLU A 90 30.40 6.02 -15.75
N TRP A 91 29.40 6.43 -14.96
CA TRP A 91 28.25 5.59 -14.62
C TRP A 91 27.27 5.54 -15.80
N THR A 92 26.49 4.46 -15.89
CA THR A 92 25.61 4.20 -17.05
C THR A 92 24.20 3.87 -16.61
N VAL A 93 23.21 4.36 -17.35
CA VAL A 93 21.80 3.97 -17.22
C VAL A 93 21.61 2.60 -17.89
N GLU A 94 21.11 1.61 -17.16
CA GLU A 94 20.98 0.23 -17.67
C GLU A 94 19.53 -0.17 -17.98
N SER A 95 18.58 0.27 -17.16
CA SER A 95 17.16 0.01 -17.38
C SER A 95 16.30 1.19 -16.93
N SER A 96 15.25 1.47 -17.70
CA SER A 96 14.20 2.42 -17.34
C SER A 96 12.88 1.66 -17.39
N GLU A 97 12.12 1.69 -16.29
CA GLU A 97 10.79 1.13 -16.22
C GLU A 97 9.85 2.27 -15.86
N VAL A 98 8.83 2.48 -16.70
CA VAL A 98 7.87 3.58 -16.54
C VAL A 98 6.52 3.01 -16.15
N GLN A 99 5.99 3.48 -15.02
CA GLN A 99 4.70 3.07 -14.46
C GLN A 99 3.74 4.26 -14.47
N LEU A 100 2.47 4.04 -14.83
CA LEU A 100 1.43 5.07 -14.86
C LEU A 100 0.82 5.26 -13.46
N HIS A 101 0.76 6.50 -12.97
CA HIS A 101 -0.09 6.83 -11.82
C HIS A 101 -1.57 6.92 -12.24
N THR A 102 -2.43 6.29 -11.46
CA THR A 102 -3.66 5.64 -11.89
C THR A 102 -4.91 6.53 -11.98
N ASP A 103 -4.86 7.81 -11.61
CA ASP A 103 -6.06 8.65 -11.62
C ASP A 103 -6.24 9.49 -12.91
N ALA A 104 -5.18 10.15 -13.39
CA ALA A 104 -5.22 10.86 -14.67
C ALA A 104 -5.24 9.89 -15.87
N ALA A 105 -4.59 8.73 -15.73
CA ALA A 105 -4.65 7.67 -16.74
C ALA A 105 -6.05 7.06 -16.85
N ARG A 106 -6.77 6.92 -15.73
CA ARG A 106 -8.16 6.44 -15.70
C ARG A 106 -9.13 7.44 -16.33
N GLU A 107 -9.01 8.73 -16.03
CA GLU A 107 -9.84 9.77 -16.66
C GLU A 107 -9.56 9.89 -18.19
N SER A 108 -8.30 9.73 -18.60
CA SER A 108 -7.89 9.71 -20.01
C SER A 108 -8.36 8.43 -20.74
N LEU A 109 -8.36 7.27 -20.06
CA LEU A 109 -8.92 6.01 -20.60
C LEU A 109 -10.44 6.05 -20.70
N GLU A 110 -11.13 6.59 -19.69
CA GLU A 110 -12.58 6.74 -19.64
C GLU A 110 -13.09 7.72 -20.73
N ALA A 111 -12.25 8.67 -21.15
CA ALA A 111 -12.54 9.58 -22.26
C ALA A 111 -12.29 8.97 -23.67
N ALA A 112 -11.62 7.81 -23.76
CA ALA A 112 -11.19 7.22 -25.02
C ALA A 112 -12.18 6.18 -25.60
N ASP A 113 -13.41 6.60 -25.92
CA ASP A 113 -14.37 5.81 -26.71
C ASP A 113 -14.00 5.80 -28.21
N GLY A 114 -12.90 5.12 -28.53
CA GLY A 114 -12.35 5.02 -29.89
C GLY A 114 -12.09 3.57 -30.35
N PRO A 115 -11.77 3.35 -31.64
CA PRO A 115 -11.55 2.02 -32.24
C PRO A 115 -10.34 1.23 -31.70
N GLY A 116 -9.69 1.71 -30.63
CA GLY A 116 -8.61 1.05 -29.90
C GLY A 116 -8.92 0.77 -28.42
N ALA A 117 -10.16 0.96 -27.96
CA ALA A 117 -10.55 0.59 -26.60
C ALA A 117 -10.40 -0.93 -26.38
N PRO A 118 -9.78 -1.39 -25.27
CA PRO A 118 -9.60 -2.81 -25.02
C PRO A 118 -10.95 -3.52 -24.86
N PRO A 119 -11.08 -4.77 -25.34
CA PRO A 119 -12.33 -5.49 -25.22
C PRO A 119 -12.74 -5.64 -23.76
N SER A 120 -14.01 -5.37 -23.47
CA SER A 120 -14.60 -5.47 -22.13
C SER A 120 -14.59 -6.89 -21.56
N ASP A 121 -14.39 -7.90 -22.42
CA ASP A 121 -14.23 -9.30 -22.05
C ASP A 121 -12.79 -9.60 -21.53
N PRO A 122 -12.64 -10.07 -20.27
CA PRO A 122 -11.35 -10.38 -19.66
C PRO A 122 -10.52 -11.43 -20.44
N GLN A 123 -11.15 -12.41 -21.08
CA GLN A 123 -10.42 -13.44 -21.85
C GLN A 123 -9.82 -12.88 -23.15
N ALA A 124 -10.54 -11.96 -23.79
CA ALA A 124 -10.05 -11.28 -24.99
C ALA A 124 -8.89 -10.32 -24.68
N ARG A 125 -8.90 -9.70 -23.49
CA ARG A 125 -7.79 -8.90 -22.95
C ARG A 125 -6.52 -9.73 -22.77
N ARG A 126 -6.63 -10.90 -22.12
CA ARG A 126 -5.49 -11.84 -21.94
C ARG A 126 -4.88 -12.25 -23.29
N ALA A 127 -5.71 -12.64 -24.25
CA ALA A 127 -5.24 -13.05 -25.58
C ALA A 127 -4.51 -11.94 -26.36
N HIS A 128 -4.82 -10.67 -26.08
CA HIS A 128 -4.16 -9.52 -26.71
C HIS A 128 -2.78 -9.21 -26.10
N HIS A 129 -2.53 -9.60 -24.85
CA HIS A 129 -1.26 -9.42 -24.16
C HIS A 129 -0.26 -10.59 -24.37
N THR A 130 -0.74 -11.79 -24.69
CA THR A 130 0.12 -13.00 -24.85
C THR A 130 0.83 -13.10 -26.21
N ALA A 131 1.00 -12.00 -26.95
CA ALA A 131 1.54 -12.02 -28.32
C ALA A 131 2.96 -11.41 -28.43
N LYS A 132 3.93 -11.88 -27.63
CA LYS A 132 5.39 -11.99 -27.95
C LYS A 132 6.16 -12.72 -26.81
N PRO A 133 7.37 -13.26 -27.06
CA PRO A 133 7.62 -14.71 -26.94
C PRO A 133 8.35 -15.16 -25.67
N ASP A 134 8.10 -16.42 -25.28
CA ASP A 134 8.93 -17.37 -24.52
C ASP A 134 9.73 -16.87 -23.29
N THR A 135 9.05 -16.36 -22.25
CA THR A 135 9.61 -16.21 -20.87
C THR A 135 8.82 -16.95 -19.79
N ALA A 136 7.93 -17.88 -20.17
CA ALA A 136 7.05 -18.58 -19.24
C ALA A 136 7.80 -19.35 -18.11
N ASP A 137 8.99 -19.89 -18.40
CA ASP A 137 9.75 -20.68 -17.43
C ASP A 137 10.40 -19.85 -16.30
N GLU A 138 10.68 -18.54 -16.49
CA GLU A 138 11.29 -17.68 -15.46
C GLU A 138 10.22 -17.09 -14.53
N ALA A 139 9.08 -16.66 -15.07
CA ALA A 139 7.95 -16.12 -14.30
C ALA A 139 7.27 -17.19 -13.43
N GLU A 140 7.17 -18.44 -13.91
CA GLU A 140 6.63 -19.55 -13.10
C GLU A 140 7.54 -19.90 -11.91
N GLY A 141 8.86 -19.76 -12.06
CA GLY A 141 9.83 -20.02 -11.00
C GLY A 141 9.81 -18.97 -9.88
N GLU A 142 9.74 -17.69 -10.23
CA GLU A 142 9.62 -16.59 -9.26
C GLU A 142 8.26 -16.61 -8.54
N ALA A 143 7.15 -16.87 -9.25
CA ALA A 143 5.83 -16.99 -8.65
C ALA A 143 5.75 -18.15 -7.64
N GLN A 144 6.39 -19.30 -7.93
CA GLN A 144 6.46 -20.42 -7.00
C GLN A 144 7.26 -20.11 -5.72
N ASP A 145 8.31 -19.29 -5.80
CA ASP A 145 9.10 -18.88 -4.64
C ASP A 145 8.30 -17.94 -3.73
N HIS A 146 7.54 -17.02 -4.34
CA HIS A 146 6.62 -16.14 -3.61
C HIS A 146 5.47 -16.91 -2.95
N GLU A 147 4.82 -17.84 -3.67
CA GLU A 147 3.76 -18.68 -3.11
C GLU A 147 4.22 -19.41 -1.84
N ALA A 148 5.38 -20.06 -1.90
CA ALA A 148 5.96 -20.76 -0.77
C ALA A 148 6.29 -19.81 0.41
N ALA A 149 6.78 -18.60 0.12
CA ALA A 149 7.08 -17.59 1.13
C ALA A 149 5.80 -17.12 1.86
N PHE A 150 4.72 -16.79 1.14
CA PHE A 150 3.44 -16.41 1.76
C PHE A 150 2.90 -17.54 2.64
N ARG A 151 2.88 -18.78 2.14
CA ARG A 151 2.39 -19.93 2.91
C ARG A 151 3.23 -20.18 4.18
N ALA A 152 4.54 -19.95 4.12
CA ALA A 152 5.39 -20.01 5.32
C ALA A 152 5.03 -18.93 6.34
N LEU A 153 4.75 -17.70 5.89
CA LEU A 153 4.34 -16.58 6.73
C LEU A 153 2.98 -16.79 7.40
N ALA A 154 2.07 -17.55 6.78
CA ALA A 154 0.75 -17.86 7.33
C ALA A 154 0.80 -18.38 8.78
N THR A 155 1.83 -19.17 9.10
CA THR A 155 2.04 -19.74 10.44
C THR A 155 2.29 -18.69 11.53
N ARG A 156 2.68 -17.46 11.15
CA ARG A 156 2.87 -16.34 12.09
C ARG A 156 1.54 -15.74 12.53
N LEU A 157 0.44 -15.97 11.81
CA LEU A 157 -0.88 -15.43 12.10
C LEU A 157 -1.62 -16.26 13.18
N ARG A 158 -1.08 -16.25 14.41
CA ARG A 158 -1.47 -17.19 15.48
C ARG A 158 -2.85 -16.99 16.08
N SER A 159 -3.50 -15.85 15.84
CA SER A 159 -4.83 -15.56 16.37
C SER A 159 -5.98 -16.17 15.57
N PHE A 160 -5.70 -16.69 14.37
CA PHE A 160 -6.72 -17.17 13.46
C PHE A 160 -6.45 -18.62 13.04
N THR A 161 -7.53 -19.35 12.81
CA THR A 161 -7.48 -20.73 12.31
C THR A 161 -7.85 -20.75 10.83
N PRO A 162 -7.55 -21.83 10.08
CA PRO A 162 -7.99 -21.98 8.70
C PRO A 162 -9.51 -21.80 8.52
N ALA A 163 -10.32 -22.16 9.52
CA ALA A 163 -11.77 -21.96 9.49
C ALA A 163 -12.18 -20.49 9.36
N THR A 164 -11.39 -19.57 9.92
CA THR A 164 -11.59 -18.11 9.78
C THR A 164 -11.54 -17.65 8.32
N PHE A 165 -10.77 -18.37 7.49
CA PHE A 165 -10.62 -18.11 6.05
C PHE A 165 -11.60 -18.93 5.21
N GLY A 166 -12.52 -19.68 5.84
CA GLY A 166 -13.53 -20.46 5.14
C GLY A 166 -13.15 -21.90 4.80
N VAL A 167 -12.04 -22.42 5.35
CA VAL A 167 -11.73 -23.85 5.25
C VAL A 167 -12.70 -24.63 6.16
N PRO A 168 -13.49 -25.58 5.63
CA PRO A 168 -14.44 -26.33 6.45
C PRO A 168 -13.71 -27.15 7.51
N ASP A 169 -14.18 -27.10 8.75
CA ASP A 169 -13.72 -28.02 9.80
C ASP A 169 -13.95 -29.46 9.32
N GLU A 170 -12.91 -30.30 9.38
CA GLU A 170 -13.07 -31.74 9.15
C GLU A 170 -14.03 -32.31 10.21
N ALA A 171 -15.32 -32.36 9.87
CA ALA A 171 -16.29 -33.03 10.71
C ALA A 171 -15.92 -34.53 10.77
N PRO A 172 -15.93 -35.16 11.96
CA PRO A 172 -15.64 -36.58 12.07
C PRO A 172 -16.74 -37.39 11.37
N ASP A 173 -16.38 -38.10 10.30
CA ASP A 173 -17.14 -39.18 9.65
C ASP A 173 -18.68 -39.11 9.82
N THR A 174 -19.33 -38.08 9.27
CA THR A 174 -20.78 -38.14 9.04
C THR A 174 -21.05 -38.43 7.57
N VAL A 175 -21.52 -39.66 7.37
CA VAL A 175 -22.01 -40.30 6.15
C VAL A 175 -22.58 -39.30 5.14
N ALA A 176 -22.02 -39.35 3.93
CA ALA A 176 -22.46 -38.64 2.72
C ALA A 176 -23.99 -38.53 2.62
N GLY A 177 -24.49 -37.34 2.95
CA GLY A 177 -25.72 -36.79 2.40
C GLY A 177 -25.31 -35.59 1.56
N GLU A 178 -25.47 -35.71 0.25
CA GLU A 178 -25.33 -34.61 -0.70
C GLU A 178 -26.37 -33.53 -0.36
N GLU A 179 -26.04 -32.62 0.54
CA GLU A 179 -26.63 -31.29 0.52
C GLU A 179 -25.70 -30.43 -0.34
N GLU A 180 -26.02 -30.34 -1.63
CA GLU A 180 -25.55 -29.24 -2.46
C GLU A 180 -25.94 -27.95 -1.73
N SER A 181 -24.96 -27.28 -1.12
CA SER A 181 -25.13 -25.93 -0.64
C SER A 181 -25.74 -25.11 -1.76
N ALA A 182 -26.92 -24.56 -1.54
CA ALA A 182 -27.73 -23.84 -2.53
C ALA A 182 -27.12 -22.49 -2.98
N ASP A 183 -25.86 -22.23 -2.61
CA ASP A 183 -25.03 -21.14 -3.05
C ASP A 183 -23.76 -21.76 -3.61
N GLY A 184 -23.45 -21.49 -4.89
CA GLY A 184 -22.35 -22.12 -5.62
C GLY A 184 -20.94 -21.72 -5.16
N SER A 185 -20.76 -21.41 -3.86
CA SER A 185 -19.46 -21.09 -3.28
C SER A 185 -18.61 -22.35 -3.27
N VAL A 186 -17.64 -22.41 -4.18
CA VAL A 186 -16.51 -23.34 -4.09
C VAL A 186 -15.88 -23.12 -2.70
N GLY A 187 -15.76 -24.19 -1.91
CA GLY A 187 -15.14 -24.10 -0.58
C GLY A 187 -13.69 -23.66 -0.71
N VAL A 188 -13.22 -22.83 0.22
CA VAL A 188 -11.82 -22.37 0.26
C VAL A 188 -10.94 -23.55 0.67
N THR A 189 -9.90 -23.82 -0.12
CA THR A 189 -8.88 -24.82 0.12
C THR A 189 -7.90 -24.35 1.19
N PRO A 190 -7.23 -25.29 1.89
CA PRO A 190 -6.16 -24.95 2.81
C PRO A 190 -5.04 -24.10 2.17
N GLU A 191 -4.69 -24.39 0.93
CA GLU A 191 -3.71 -23.66 0.12
C GLU A 191 -4.07 -22.17 -0.01
N SER A 192 -5.28 -21.87 -0.49
CA SER A 192 -5.72 -20.48 -0.68
C SER A 192 -5.90 -19.74 0.64
N ALA A 193 -6.32 -20.44 1.70
CA ALA A 193 -6.37 -19.88 3.04
C ALA A 193 -4.98 -19.54 3.60
N GLU A 194 -3.97 -20.39 3.35
CA GLU A 194 -2.59 -20.12 3.73
C GLU A 194 -2.02 -18.93 2.96
N LEU A 195 -2.32 -18.79 1.66
CA LEU A 195 -1.93 -17.63 0.88
C LEU A 195 -2.55 -16.34 1.40
N ALA A 196 -3.86 -16.35 1.66
CA ALA A 196 -4.56 -15.21 2.26
C ALA A 196 -3.96 -14.85 3.63
N ALA A 197 -3.78 -15.82 4.53
CA ALA A 197 -3.20 -15.59 5.86
C ALA A 197 -1.75 -15.07 5.79
N GLY A 198 -0.95 -15.64 4.89
CA GLY A 198 0.42 -15.20 4.62
C GLY A 198 0.50 -13.77 4.12
N SER A 199 -0.39 -13.40 3.19
CA SER A 199 -0.47 -12.07 2.62
C SER A 199 -0.80 -10.99 3.65
N LEU A 200 -1.59 -11.30 4.67
CA LEU A 200 -1.87 -10.39 5.78
C LEU A 200 -0.64 -10.15 6.66
N VAL A 201 0.24 -11.16 6.82
CA VAL A 201 1.48 -10.99 7.59
C VAL A 201 2.50 -10.17 6.81
N TYR A 202 2.66 -10.46 5.52
CA TYR A 202 3.54 -9.69 4.64
C TYR A 202 3.04 -8.25 4.48
N GLY A 203 1.74 -8.09 4.17
CA GLY A 203 1.11 -6.79 4.02
C GLY A 203 1.16 -5.95 5.29
N ALA A 204 1.19 -6.57 6.47
CA ALA A 204 1.39 -5.86 7.72
C ALA A 204 2.80 -5.27 7.85
N GLU A 205 3.84 -5.96 7.35
CA GLU A 205 5.20 -5.43 7.32
C GLU A 205 5.28 -4.22 6.38
N VAL A 206 4.73 -4.34 5.17
CA VAL A 206 4.70 -3.25 4.19
C VAL A 206 3.88 -2.05 4.68
N LEU A 207 2.66 -2.28 5.19
CA LEU A 207 1.79 -1.24 5.74
C LEU A 207 2.46 -0.46 6.87
N ILE A 208 3.24 -1.12 7.73
CA ILE A 208 3.94 -0.46 8.83
C ILE A 208 5.06 0.44 8.31
N ASP A 209 5.84 -0.03 7.34
CA ASP A 209 6.92 0.75 6.74
C ASP A 209 6.37 1.96 5.97
N GLU A 210 5.32 1.76 5.18
CA GLU A 210 4.64 2.82 4.42
C GLU A 210 3.96 3.85 5.34
N LEU A 211 3.34 3.43 6.45
CA LEU A 211 2.81 4.36 7.47
C LEU A 211 3.93 5.11 8.22
N TYR A 212 5.12 4.52 8.36
CA TYR A 212 6.25 5.21 8.95
C TYR A 212 6.78 6.31 8.02
N ASP A 213 6.79 6.08 6.72
CA ASP A 213 7.11 7.09 5.71
C ASP A 213 6.07 8.21 5.68
N ASP A 214 4.77 7.89 5.78
CA ASP A 214 3.70 8.89 5.89
C ASP A 214 3.87 9.80 7.11
N VAL A 215 4.25 9.22 8.26
CA VAL A 215 4.56 9.98 9.48
C VAL A 215 5.73 10.92 9.27
N GLN A 216 6.79 10.47 8.58
CA GLN A 216 7.95 11.30 8.29
C GLN A 216 7.60 12.45 7.34
N ALA A 217 6.86 12.19 6.27
CA ALA A 217 6.42 13.21 5.32
C ALA A 217 5.65 14.35 6.02
N LEU A 218 4.67 14.00 6.86
CA LEU A 218 3.89 15.00 7.61
C LEU A 218 4.74 15.76 8.64
N ALA A 219 5.71 15.10 9.28
CA ALA A 219 6.60 15.73 10.25
C ALA A 219 7.61 16.70 9.61
N GLU A 220 8.13 16.36 8.42
CA GLU A 220 9.11 17.17 7.70
C GLU A 220 8.47 18.43 7.11
N GLU A 221 7.24 18.31 6.62
CA GLU A 221 6.48 19.43 6.06
C GLU A 221 5.73 20.26 7.11
N ASP A 222 5.61 19.78 8.36
CA ASP A 222 4.82 20.40 9.43
C ASP A 222 3.37 20.70 8.97
N THR A 223 2.72 19.67 8.42
CA THR A 223 1.47 19.80 7.67
C THR A 223 0.43 18.74 8.05
N THR A 224 -0.73 18.81 7.43
CA THR A 224 -1.79 17.79 7.51
C THR A 224 -1.90 17.04 6.18
N VAL A 225 -2.56 15.87 6.17
CA VAL A 225 -2.82 15.12 4.92
C VAL A 225 -3.48 15.98 3.84
N ALA A 226 -4.35 16.92 4.20
CA ALA A 226 -5.00 17.79 3.22
C ALA A 226 -4.08 18.84 2.57
N GLU A 227 -2.98 19.17 3.24
CA GLU A 227 -2.06 20.24 2.84
C GLU A 227 -0.66 19.71 2.48
N CYS A 228 -0.42 18.41 2.66
CA CYS A 228 0.83 17.74 2.33
C CYS A 228 1.06 17.77 0.82
N GLN A 229 2.28 18.15 0.43
CA GLN A 229 2.72 18.18 -0.96
C GLN A 229 3.47 16.90 -1.36
N GLY A 230 4.08 16.21 -0.38
CA GLY A 230 4.68 14.90 -0.52
C GLY A 230 3.67 13.79 -0.77
N HIS A 231 4.18 12.65 -1.27
CA HIS A 231 3.37 11.46 -1.47
C HIS A 231 3.06 10.80 -0.13
N LEU A 232 1.79 10.48 0.09
CA LEU A 232 1.34 9.65 1.21
C LEU A 232 0.88 8.30 0.66
N TRP A 233 1.29 7.22 1.31
CA TRP A 233 1.01 5.85 0.92
C TRP A 233 -0.39 5.40 1.32
N HIS A 234 -0.81 5.75 2.53
CA HIS A 234 -2.06 5.25 3.11
C HIS A 234 -2.94 6.31 3.75
N LEU A 235 -2.36 7.37 4.30
CA LEU A 235 -3.13 8.36 5.04
C LEU A 235 -4.11 9.16 4.15
N ASP A 236 -3.83 9.27 2.86
CA ASP A 236 -4.71 9.89 1.86
C ASP A 236 -5.92 9.01 1.49
N GLN A 237 -5.85 7.69 1.75
CA GLN A 237 -6.93 6.72 1.56
C GLN A 237 -7.95 6.70 2.72
N LEU A 238 -7.67 7.45 3.80
CA LEU A 238 -8.59 7.64 4.90
C LEU A 238 -9.74 8.59 4.49
N PRO A 239 -10.89 8.58 5.20
CA PRO A 239 -12.00 9.49 4.92
C PRO A 239 -11.57 10.95 4.68
N SER A 240 -11.68 11.40 3.42
CA SER A 240 -11.15 12.69 2.94
C SER A 240 -11.69 13.90 3.69
N ARG A 241 -12.94 13.83 4.18
CA ARG A 241 -13.60 14.89 4.95
C ARG A 241 -12.87 15.28 6.25
N HIS A 242 -11.99 14.42 6.76
CA HIS A 242 -11.18 14.66 7.95
C HIS A 242 -9.69 14.84 7.61
N ALA A 243 -9.30 14.88 6.34
CA ALA A 243 -7.92 15.10 5.91
C ALA A 243 -7.22 16.31 6.56
N PRO A 244 -7.91 17.46 6.80
CA PRO A 244 -7.30 18.60 7.50
C PRO A 244 -7.02 18.36 9.00
N GLN A 245 -7.39 17.21 9.53
CA GLN A 245 -7.24 16.84 10.93
C GLN A 245 -6.21 15.71 11.11
N TYR A 246 -5.81 15.04 10.03
CA TYR A 246 -4.74 14.04 10.04
C TYR A 246 -3.39 14.77 10.01
N ASP A 247 -2.88 15.13 11.18
CA ASP A 247 -1.56 15.70 11.38
C ASP A 247 -0.52 14.61 11.74
N GLU A 248 0.74 15.01 11.97
CA GLU A 248 1.81 14.11 12.42
C GLU A 248 1.42 13.30 13.66
N LEU A 249 0.72 13.92 14.63
CA LEU A 249 0.32 13.24 15.86
C LEU A 249 -0.73 12.15 15.57
N PHE A 250 -1.72 12.46 14.75
CA PHE A 250 -2.69 11.48 14.27
C PHE A 250 -1.98 10.32 13.57
N ALA A 251 -1.07 10.61 12.64
CA ALA A 251 -0.32 9.61 11.89
C ALA A 251 0.48 8.68 12.82
N ARG A 252 1.18 9.24 13.82
CA ARG A 252 1.91 8.45 14.83
C ARG A 252 0.98 7.54 15.64
N ARG A 253 -0.20 8.04 16.04
CA ARG A 253 -1.21 7.23 16.75
C ARG A 253 -1.76 6.12 15.87
N PHE A 254 -1.99 6.41 14.58
CA PHE A 254 -2.46 5.45 13.60
C PHE A 254 -1.44 4.34 13.32
N LEU A 255 -0.16 4.70 13.13
CA LEU A 255 0.95 3.76 13.02
C LEU A 255 1.05 2.84 14.25
N VAL A 256 1.00 3.40 15.46
CA VAL A 256 1.02 2.60 16.69
C VAL A 256 -0.20 1.69 16.81
N THR A 257 -1.36 2.13 16.31
CA THR A 257 -2.57 1.30 16.22
C THR A 257 -2.35 0.12 15.26
N ALA A 258 -1.73 0.36 14.10
CA ALA A 258 -1.37 -0.70 13.16
C ALA A 258 -0.42 -1.74 13.77
N ILE A 259 0.67 -1.28 14.40
CA ILE A 259 1.63 -2.14 15.10
C ILE A 259 0.94 -2.96 16.19
N ALA A 260 0.10 -2.33 17.01
CA ALA A 260 -0.62 -3.01 18.09
C ALA A 260 -1.59 -4.07 17.55
N LEU A 261 -2.36 -3.75 16.50
CA LEU A 261 -3.31 -4.66 15.89
C LEU A 261 -2.61 -5.90 15.31
N THR A 262 -1.58 -5.69 14.48
CA THR A 262 -0.86 -6.77 13.79
C THR A 262 -0.02 -7.60 14.76
N THR A 263 0.47 -7.02 15.86
CA THR A 263 1.07 -7.78 16.98
C THR A 263 0.05 -8.74 17.58
N ARG A 264 -1.18 -8.28 17.86
CA ARG A 264 -2.23 -9.15 18.40
C ARG A 264 -2.63 -10.25 17.41
N PHE A 265 -2.65 -9.96 16.11
CA PHE A 265 -2.89 -10.98 15.08
C PHE A 265 -1.82 -12.07 15.11
N THR A 266 -0.57 -11.68 15.33
CA THR A 266 0.57 -12.59 15.27
C THR A 266 0.93 -13.23 16.61
N ASP A 267 0.53 -12.72 17.76
CA ASP A 267 0.87 -13.27 19.08
C ASP A 267 -0.19 -14.19 19.70
N GLY A 268 -1.36 -14.31 19.07
CA GLY A 268 -2.47 -15.13 19.56
C GLY A 268 -3.38 -14.44 20.58
N SER A 269 -3.18 -13.14 20.84
CA SER A 269 -3.96 -12.39 21.84
C SER A 269 -5.16 -11.64 21.26
N PHE A 270 -5.32 -11.61 19.93
CA PHE A 270 -6.46 -10.94 19.30
C PHE A 270 -7.78 -11.58 19.73
N ARG A 271 -8.78 -10.73 19.96
CA ARG A 271 -10.15 -11.14 20.30
C ARG A 271 -11.19 -10.43 19.47
N ARG A 272 -10.98 -9.13 19.27
CA ARG A 272 -11.86 -8.21 18.53
C ARG A 272 -11.13 -6.89 18.31
N LEU A 273 -11.60 -6.12 17.32
CA LEU A 273 -11.15 -4.77 17.07
C LEU A 273 -11.51 -3.86 18.26
N GLY A 274 -10.65 -2.90 18.57
CA GLY A 274 -10.70 -2.12 19.80
C GLY A 274 -11.42 -0.80 19.64
N CYS A 275 -11.24 -0.18 18.48
CA CYS A 275 -11.72 1.16 18.13
C CYS A 275 -11.80 1.28 16.59
N LEU A 276 -12.35 2.40 16.13
CA LEU A 276 -12.52 2.70 14.71
C LEU A 276 -11.18 2.79 13.96
N ALA A 277 -10.10 3.26 14.60
CA ALA A 277 -8.78 3.28 13.98
C ALA A 277 -8.29 1.86 13.66
N GLU A 278 -8.58 0.86 14.50
CA GLU A 278 -8.23 -0.54 14.20
C GLU A 278 -9.05 -1.11 13.03
N GLU A 279 -10.30 -0.70 12.86
CA GLU A 279 -11.12 -1.05 11.68
C GLU A 279 -10.54 -0.46 10.40
N LEU A 280 -10.13 0.80 10.43
CA LEU A 280 -9.51 1.46 9.28
C LEU A 280 -8.14 0.84 8.94
N VAL A 281 -7.33 0.49 9.93
CA VAL A 281 -6.08 -0.27 9.71
C VAL A 281 -6.39 -1.61 9.05
N LEU A 282 -7.39 -2.35 9.52
CA LEU A 282 -7.75 -3.63 8.93
C LEU A 282 -8.17 -3.48 7.47
N LYS A 283 -8.89 -2.41 7.12
CA LYS A 283 -9.25 -2.11 5.73
C LYS A 283 -7.99 -1.93 4.89
N LEU A 284 -7.08 -1.06 5.31
CA LEU A 284 -5.84 -0.80 4.59
C LEU A 284 -4.98 -2.07 4.47
N LEU A 285 -4.92 -2.89 5.52
CA LEU A 285 -4.20 -4.15 5.51
C LEU A 285 -4.79 -5.15 4.49
N LEU A 286 -6.11 -5.23 4.40
CA LEU A 286 -6.79 -6.07 3.41
C LEU A 286 -6.52 -5.58 2.00
N GLU A 287 -6.56 -4.27 1.77
CA GLU A 287 -6.22 -3.66 0.47
C GLU A 287 -4.76 -3.95 0.10
N GLN A 288 -3.83 -3.78 1.05
CA GLN A 288 -2.41 -4.11 0.86
C GLN A 288 -2.18 -5.58 0.51
N ALA A 289 -2.89 -6.49 1.18
CA ALA A 289 -2.83 -7.91 0.90
C ALA A 289 -3.31 -8.24 -0.52
N HIS A 290 -4.42 -7.61 -0.98
CA HIS A 290 -4.91 -7.79 -2.36
C HIS A 290 -3.89 -7.30 -3.39
N VAL A 291 -3.37 -6.08 -3.22
CA VAL A 291 -2.36 -5.49 -4.11
C VAL A 291 -1.13 -6.37 -4.19
N THR A 292 -0.63 -6.85 -3.04
CA THR A 292 0.53 -7.72 -2.96
C THR A 292 0.31 -9.05 -3.69
N LEU A 293 -0.84 -9.71 -3.46
CA LEU A 293 -1.15 -10.98 -4.10
C LEU A 293 -1.31 -10.82 -5.62
N ASP A 294 -1.94 -9.74 -6.08
CA ASP A 294 -2.11 -9.44 -7.50
C ASP A 294 -0.75 -9.18 -8.18
N LEU A 295 0.12 -8.40 -7.52
CA LEU A 295 1.48 -8.11 -7.99
C LEU A 295 2.29 -9.39 -8.25
N HIS A 296 2.14 -10.39 -7.38
CA HIS A 296 2.83 -11.68 -7.52
C HIS A 296 2.05 -12.72 -8.33
N GLY A 297 0.90 -12.37 -8.90
CA GLY A 297 0.07 -13.29 -9.70
C GLY A 297 -0.59 -14.41 -8.87
N LEU A 298 -0.74 -14.22 -7.57
CA LEU A 298 -1.29 -15.17 -6.59
C LEU A 298 -2.74 -14.84 -6.19
N LEU A 299 -3.31 -13.75 -6.68
CA LEU A 299 -4.70 -13.38 -6.42
C LEU A 299 -5.64 -14.08 -7.40
N ASP A 300 -6.29 -15.14 -6.94
CA ASP A 300 -7.43 -15.77 -7.62
C ASP A 300 -8.75 -15.56 -6.86
N ASP A 301 -9.87 -16.01 -7.46
CA ASP A 301 -11.20 -15.87 -6.88
C ASP A 301 -11.32 -16.56 -5.50
N GLU A 302 -10.53 -17.61 -5.26
CA GLU A 302 -10.58 -18.40 -4.05
C GLU A 302 -9.80 -17.73 -2.91
N VAL A 303 -8.61 -17.19 -3.20
CA VAL A 303 -7.82 -16.36 -2.27
C VAL A 303 -8.57 -15.08 -1.94
N ALA A 304 -9.19 -14.43 -2.92
CA ALA A 304 -10.06 -13.28 -2.69
C ALA A 304 -11.26 -13.63 -1.80
N ALA A 305 -11.90 -14.78 -2.03
CA ALA A 305 -12.97 -15.28 -1.18
C ALA A 305 -12.49 -15.58 0.26
N ALA A 306 -11.27 -16.10 0.42
CA ALA A 306 -10.66 -16.37 1.72
C ALA A 306 -10.41 -15.07 2.51
N LEU A 307 -9.90 -14.02 1.88
CA LEU A 307 -9.75 -12.69 2.48
C LEU A 307 -11.11 -12.09 2.85
N GLY A 308 -12.12 -12.25 1.99
CA GLY A 308 -13.49 -11.82 2.26
C GLY A 308 -14.12 -12.54 3.46
N ARG A 309 -13.91 -13.85 3.60
CA ARG A 309 -14.34 -14.65 4.77
C ARG A 309 -13.68 -14.13 6.04
N PHE A 310 -12.37 -13.95 6.01
CA PHE A 310 -11.62 -13.41 7.13
C PHE A 310 -12.13 -12.04 7.55
N ALA A 311 -12.35 -11.12 6.61
CA ALA A 311 -12.91 -9.81 6.90
C ALA A 311 -14.29 -9.92 7.57
N GLY A 312 -15.17 -10.79 7.06
CA GLY A 312 -16.50 -11.01 7.63
C GLY A 312 -16.50 -11.60 9.06
N GLU A 313 -15.46 -12.32 9.45
CA GLU A 313 -15.30 -12.85 10.81
C GLU A 313 -14.66 -11.84 11.78
N VAL A 314 -13.80 -10.95 11.28
CA VAL A 314 -13.05 -10.00 12.11
C VAL A 314 -13.80 -8.69 12.34
N TYR A 315 -14.52 -8.20 11.35
CA TYR A 315 -15.40 -7.04 11.51
C TYR A 315 -16.68 -7.43 12.25
N GLU A 316 -17.00 -6.71 13.33
CA GLU A 316 -18.28 -6.90 14.05
C GLU A 316 -19.44 -6.20 13.32
N ASP A 317 -19.15 -5.09 12.65
CA ASP A 317 -20.03 -4.36 11.76
C ASP A 317 -19.22 -3.67 10.63
N MET A 318 -19.93 -3.13 9.65
CA MET A 318 -19.32 -2.43 8.49
C MET A 318 -19.52 -0.91 8.61
N ASP A 319 -19.65 -0.38 9.82
CA ASP A 319 -20.07 1.00 10.00
C ASP A 319 -18.99 2.01 9.55
N PHE A 320 -17.71 1.62 9.60
CA PHE A 320 -16.60 2.39 9.05
C PHE A 320 -16.73 2.65 7.54
N ALA A 321 -17.39 1.76 6.78
CA ALA A 321 -17.58 1.91 5.34
C ALA A 321 -18.46 3.14 5.01
N TRP A 322 -19.39 3.51 5.89
CA TRP A 322 -20.21 4.72 5.73
C TRP A 322 -19.39 6.01 5.90
N LEU A 323 -18.28 5.97 6.64
CA LEU A 323 -17.40 7.13 6.81
C LEU A 323 -16.72 7.54 5.50
N GLN A 324 -16.49 6.58 4.60
CA GLN A 324 -15.88 6.80 3.28
C GLN A 324 -16.89 7.22 2.20
N SER A 325 -18.19 6.98 2.40
CA SER A 325 -19.21 7.38 1.43
C SER A 325 -19.41 8.91 1.43
N GLU A 326 -19.04 9.60 0.34
CA GLU A 326 -19.18 11.07 0.20
C GLU A 326 -20.63 11.60 0.14
N GLY A 327 -21.63 10.75 0.41
CA GLY A 327 -23.05 11.08 0.23
C GLY A 327 -23.96 10.88 1.45
N ALA A 328 -23.46 10.36 2.57
CA ALA A 328 -24.28 10.11 3.76
C ALA A 328 -24.51 11.41 4.57
N ASN A 329 -25.27 12.35 4.00
CA ASN A 329 -25.89 13.42 4.76
C ASN A 329 -26.75 12.79 5.86
N GLY A 330 -26.35 13.01 7.11
CA GLY A 330 -26.84 12.33 8.30
C GLY A 330 -28.36 12.15 8.34
N ALA A 331 -28.80 10.91 8.17
CA ALA A 331 -30.14 10.44 8.52
C ALA A 331 -30.13 8.91 8.57
N GLY A 332 -29.37 8.33 9.49
CA GLY A 332 -29.39 6.91 9.83
C GLY A 332 -29.29 6.77 11.35
N ASP A 333 -30.32 6.20 11.95
CA ASP A 333 -30.49 5.98 13.38
C ASP A 333 -29.33 5.14 13.96
N GLY A 334 -28.62 5.69 14.94
CA GLY A 334 -27.75 5.03 15.92
C GLY A 334 -26.79 3.92 15.44
N GLY A 335 -25.52 4.27 15.22
CA GLY A 335 -24.42 3.31 15.04
C GLY A 335 -23.06 4.00 15.22
N VAL A 336 -22.49 4.55 14.14
CA VAL A 336 -21.15 5.19 14.17
C VAL A 336 -21.09 6.48 13.35
N ALA A 337 -22.12 6.81 12.56
CA ALA A 337 -22.21 8.11 11.86
C ALA A 337 -22.27 9.35 12.80
N ALA A 338 -22.36 9.12 14.12
CA ALA A 338 -22.27 10.13 15.17
C ALA A 338 -20.88 10.22 15.84
N LEU A 339 -19.92 9.37 15.48
CA LEU A 339 -18.55 9.41 15.97
C LEU A 339 -17.77 10.49 15.20
N GLY A 340 -17.66 11.67 15.79
CA GLY A 340 -16.78 12.72 15.29
C GLY A 340 -15.32 12.25 15.31
N PHE A 341 -14.47 12.91 14.52
CA PHE A 341 -13.03 12.65 14.41
C PHE A 341 -12.30 12.35 15.72
N GLY A 342 -12.69 13.00 16.83
CA GLY A 342 -12.06 12.85 18.14
C GLY A 342 -12.42 11.57 18.93
N THR A 343 -12.97 10.54 18.29
CA THR A 343 -13.25 9.24 18.95
C THR A 343 -12.63 8.05 18.22
N TRP A 344 -11.75 8.29 17.24
CA TRP A 344 -11.20 7.22 16.40
C TRP A 344 -10.32 6.25 17.17
N PHE A 345 -9.64 6.74 18.21
CA PHE A 345 -8.78 5.94 19.07
C PHE A 345 -9.44 5.64 20.43
N THR A 346 -10.72 5.97 20.59
CA THR A 346 -11.49 5.67 21.78
C THR A 346 -11.95 4.20 21.74
N PRO A 347 -11.67 3.39 22.78
CA PRO A 347 -12.15 2.01 22.83
C PRO A 347 -13.68 1.95 22.73
N PHE A 348 -14.23 1.00 21.97
CA PHE A 348 -15.70 0.86 21.88
C PHE A 348 -16.35 0.43 23.20
N ASP A 349 -15.60 -0.27 24.07
CA ASP A 349 -16.01 -0.63 25.43
C ASP A 349 -14.81 -0.79 26.37
N ASP A 350 -15.04 -0.74 27.69
CA ASP A 350 -14.00 -0.85 28.75
C ASP A 350 -13.22 -2.18 28.71
N ALA A 351 -13.72 -3.20 27.99
CA ALA A 351 -13.08 -4.50 27.84
C ALA A 351 -12.31 -4.63 26.51
N ARG A 352 -12.23 -3.57 25.70
CA ARG A 352 -11.41 -3.48 24.49
C ARG A 352 -10.09 -2.78 24.79
N TYR A 353 -9.03 -3.28 24.16
CA TYR A 353 -7.69 -2.74 24.31
C TYR A 353 -7.36 -1.80 23.15
N VAL A 354 -6.94 -0.58 23.48
CA VAL A 354 -6.27 0.35 22.57
C VAL A 354 -4.94 0.71 23.20
N HIS A 355 -3.88 0.78 22.38
CA HIS A 355 -2.54 1.07 22.89
C HIS A 355 -2.50 2.45 23.61
N PRO A 356 -1.86 2.58 24.78
CA PRO A 356 -1.91 3.82 25.57
C PRO A 356 -1.43 5.09 24.85
N TYR A 357 -0.49 4.94 23.91
CA TYR A 357 -0.02 6.06 23.08
C TYR A 357 -1.06 6.52 22.05
N ALA A 358 -1.90 5.59 21.57
CA ALA A 358 -2.90 5.88 20.56
C ALA A 358 -4.16 6.53 21.15
N LEU A 359 -4.45 6.33 22.44
CA LEU A 359 -5.66 6.85 23.10
C LEU A 359 -5.87 8.34 22.84
N ASP A 360 -7.12 8.69 22.52
CA ASP A 360 -7.56 10.08 22.46
C ASP A 360 -7.31 10.74 23.82
N GLU A 361 -6.81 11.99 23.81
CA GLU A 361 -6.64 12.75 25.04
C GLU A 361 -8.00 12.95 25.70
N THR A 362 -8.12 12.51 26.95
CA THR A 362 -9.28 12.88 27.74
C THR A 362 -9.18 14.38 28.01
N PRO A 363 -10.18 15.20 27.65
CA PRO A 363 -10.12 16.61 27.96
C PRO A 363 -9.95 16.75 29.47
N GLU A 364 -8.93 17.48 29.91
CA GLU A 364 -8.71 17.77 31.32
C GLU A 364 -10.04 18.27 31.90
N THR A 365 -10.67 17.46 32.75
CA THR A 365 -11.79 17.95 33.56
C THR A 365 -11.22 19.05 34.43
N GLY A 366 -11.45 20.30 34.03
CA GLY A 366 -10.94 21.48 34.69
C GLY A 366 -11.10 21.33 36.19
N VAL A 367 -9.98 21.34 36.90
CA VAL A 367 -9.97 21.50 38.34
C VAL A 367 -10.77 22.77 38.62
N PRO A 368 -11.90 22.70 39.36
CA PRO A 368 -12.64 23.91 39.67
C PRO A 368 -11.70 24.79 40.48
N ASP A 369 -11.38 25.95 39.91
CA ASP A 369 -10.65 27.02 40.55
C ASP A 369 -11.36 27.31 41.88
N THR A 370 -10.78 26.84 42.99
CA THR A 370 -11.29 27.10 44.32
C THR A 370 -11.09 28.58 44.58
N ALA A 371 -12.12 29.35 44.24
CA ALA A 371 -12.22 30.76 44.52
C ALA A 371 -11.92 31.02 45.99
N GLU A 372 -10.98 31.94 46.19
CA GLU A 372 -10.65 32.55 47.48
C GLU A 372 -11.92 32.99 48.23
N SER A 373 -11.92 32.78 49.55
CA SER A 373 -12.81 33.45 50.51
C SER A 373 -12.06 33.73 51.79
#